data_AF-A0A932GRY3-F1
#
_entry.id   AF-A0A932GRY3-F1
#
_cell.length_a   1.000
_cell.length_b   1.000
_cell.length_c   1.000
_cell.angle_alpha   90.00
_cell.angle_beta   90.00
_cell.angle_gamma   90.00
#
_symmetry.space_group_name_H-M   'P 1'
#
loop_
_entity.id
_entity.type
_entity.pdbx_description
1 polymer ?
#
loop_
_entity_poly.entity_id
_entity_poly.type
_entity_poly.pdbx_seq_one_letter_code
_entity_poly.pdbx_strand_id
1 'polypeptide(L)'
;MAYREMGMVEIREVVRRWMGSQGNRAIARATGIDRKTVAKYVRAAQTLGLCRGGLAATDEQIAAVRQAVLSAPERPPSPESQTLEPYREQIRAWLSQDGLRLTKISRRLRALGVTVSYSTLYRFARAHCDFGNPAITVRVAEPPPGEAAEADFGVLGMCGRKRGQACVIAF
;
A
#
# COMPACT_ATOMS: atom_id res chain seq x y z
N MET A 1 -6.63 -15.42 -2.90
CA MET A 1 -7.39 -15.91 -1.74
C MET A 1 -7.96 -14.70 -1.03
N ALA A 2 -9.22 -14.77 -0.58
CA ALA A 2 -9.79 -13.75 0.28
C ALA A 2 -8.96 -13.61 1.56
N TYR A 3 -8.95 -12.42 2.14
CA TYR A 3 -8.30 -12.17 3.42
C TYR A 3 -8.94 -13.08 4.49
N ARG A 4 -8.12 -13.89 5.16
CA ARG A 4 -8.54 -14.74 6.27
C ARG A 4 -7.87 -14.23 7.53
N GLU A 5 -8.67 -13.83 8.50
CA GLU A 5 -8.17 -13.44 9.81
C GLU A 5 -7.56 -14.63 10.55
N MET A 6 -6.48 -14.37 11.28
CA MET A 6 -5.76 -15.37 12.07
C MET A 6 -6.17 -15.21 13.54
N GLY A 7 -7.01 -16.12 14.01
CA GLY A 7 -7.42 -16.22 15.41
C GLY A 7 -6.34 -16.87 16.29
N MET A 8 -6.56 -16.81 17.60
CA MET A 8 -5.60 -17.36 18.58
C MET A 8 -5.44 -18.88 18.46
N VAL A 9 -6.51 -19.58 18.09
CA VAL A 9 -6.52 -21.04 17.90
C VAL A 9 -5.65 -21.43 16.71
N GLU A 10 -5.79 -20.74 15.57
CA GLU A 10 -4.98 -20.98 14.38
C GLU A 10 -3.50 -20.72 14.65
N ILE A 11 -3.18 -19.65 15.38
CA ILE A 11 -1.79 -19.31 15.73
C ILE A 11 -1.22 -20.39 16.67
N ARG A 12 -1.96 -20.79 17.71
CA ARG A 12 -1.55 -21.87 18.62
C ARG A 12 -1.30 -23.17 17.85
N GLU A 13 -2.16 -23.51 16.91
CA GLU A 13 -2.03 -24.73 16.12
C GLU A 13 -0.82 -24.71 15.18
N VAL A 14 -0.53 -23.57 14.54
CA VAL A 14 0.67 -23.38 13.72
C VAL A 14 1.94 -23.53 14.57
N VAL A 15 1.99 -22.88 15.74
CA VAL A 15 3.13 -22.94 16.66
C VAL A 15 3.33 -24.36 17.18
N ARG A 16 2.27 -25.02 17.65
CA ARG A 16 2.31 -26.41 18.15
C ARG A 16 2.88 -27.37 17.11
N ARG A 17 2.39 -27.32 15.86
CA ARG A 17 2.87 -28.20 14.78
C ARG A 17 4.32 -27.92 14.41
N TRP A 18 4.72 -26.65 14.41
CA TRP A 18 6.10 -26.26 14.15
C TRP A 18 7.04 -26.73 15.27
N MET A 19 6.63 -26.61 16.54
CA MET A 19 7.38 -27.12 17.69
C MET A 19 7.50 -28.65 17.64
N GLY A 20 6.47 -29.35 17.13
CA GLY A 20 6.49 -30.77 16.78
C GLY A 20 7.30 -31.12 15.53
N SER A 21 8.23 -30.25 15.11
CA SER A 21 9.16 -30.43 13.98
C SER A 21 8.51 -30.60 12.60
N GLN A 22 7.24 -30.22 12.42
CA GLN A 22 6.63 -30.22 11.09
C GLN A 22 7.18 -29.07 10.22
N GLY A 23 7.41 -29.35 8.94
CA GLY A 23 7.83 -28.33 7.97
C GLY A 23 6.67 -27.42 7.54
N ASN A 24 6.96 -26.17 7.17
CA ASN A 24 5.93 -25.16 6.84
C ASN A 24 4.94 -25.62 5.75
N ARG A 25 5.38 -26.45 4.78
CA ARG A 25 4.49 -27.03 3.75
C ARG A 25 3.52 -28.07 4.32
N ALA A 26 3.95 -28.87 5.29
CA ALA A 26 3.10 -29.84 5.96
C ALA A 26 2.07 -29.14 6.84
N ILE A 27 2.50 -28.11 7.58
CA ILE A 27 1.60 -27.27 8.40
C ILE A 27 0.54 -26.60 7.51
N ALA A 28 0.95 -25.94 6.43
CA ALA A 28 0.03 -25.28 5.50
C ALA A 28 -1.02 -26.23 4.92
N ARG A 29 -0.62 -27.44 4.53
CA ARG A 29 -1.55 -28.48 4.04
C ARG A 29 -2.54 -28.93 5.11
N ALA A 30 -2.11 -29.02 6.36
CA ALA A 30 -2.94 -29.53 7.44
C ALA A 30 -3.86 -28.48 8.07
N THR A 31 -3.49 -27.19 8.04
CA THR A 31 -4.29 -26.09 8.60
C THR A 31 -5.09 -25.33 7.54
N GLY A 32 -4.80 -25.53 6.25
CA GLY A 32 -5.38 -24.76 5.15
C GLY A 32 -4.92 -23.30 5.12
N ILE A 33 -3.86 -22.96 5.87
CA ILE A 33 -3.28 -21.61 5.93
C ILE A 33 -2.21 -21.46 4.84
N ASP A 34 -2.15 -20.28 4.20
CA ASP A 34 -1.11 -20.01 3.22
C ASP A 34 0.29 -20.21 3.80
N ARG A 35 1.16 -20.84 3.01
CA ARG A 35 2.53 -21.19 3.43
C ARG A 35 3.35 -19.97 3.87
N LYS A 36 3.14 -18.79 3.27
CA LYS A 36 3.84 -17.56 3.65
C LYS A 36 3.34 -17.05 5.00
N THR A 37 2.04 -17.16 5.26
CA THR A 37 1.46 -16.84 6.57
C THR A 37 2.03 -17.76 7.65
N VAL A 38 2.06 -19.09 7.42
CA VAL A 38 2.71 -20.04 8.34
C VAL A 38 4.17 -19.63 8.59
N ALA A 39 4.94 -19.35 7.54
CA ALA A 39 6.33 -18.94 7.67
C ALA A 39 6.49 -17.61 8.45
N LYS A 40 5.55 -16.67 8.30
CA LYS A 40 5.53 -15.39 9.03
C LYS A 40 5.39 -15.63 10.54
N TYR A 41 4.40 -16.44 10.94
CA TYR A 41 4.16 -16.77 12.35
C TYR A 41 5.28 -17.60 12.97
N VAL A 42 5.82 -18.57 12.22
CA VAL A 42 6.98 -19.36 12.67
C VAL A 42 8.20 -18.47 12.93
N ARG A 43 8.48 -17.51 12.04
CA ARG A 43 9.60 -16.58 12.24
C ARG A 43 9.40 -15.73 13.50
N ALA A 44 8.18 -15.23 13.73
CA ALA A 44 7.87 -14.47 14.94
C ALA A 44 8.04 -15.33 16.21
N ALA A 45 7.63 -16.60 16.18
CA ALA A 45 7.85 -17.55 17.26
C ALA A 45 9.34 -17.78 17.54
N GLN A 46 10.16 -17.92 16.50
CA GLN A 46 11.62 -18.06 16.64
C GLN A 46 12.26 -16.82 17.27
N THR A 47 11.85 -15.61 16.87
CA THR A 47 12.35 -14.36 17.46
C THR A 47 12.02 -14.24 18.95
N LEU A 48 10.90 -14.83 19.39
CA LEU A 48 10.48 -14.86 20.79
C LEU A 48 11.11 -16.02 21.59
N GLY A 49 12.04 -16.77 21.00
CA GLY A 49 12.78 -17.83 21.69
C GLY A 49 12.04 -19.18 21.78
N LEU A 50 10.90 -19.34 21.10
CA LEU A 50 10.28 -20.66 20.97
C LEU A 50 11.18 -21.56 20.13
N CYS A 51 11.34 -22.82 20.54
CA CYS A 51 12.21 -23.80 19.91
C CYS A 51 11.45 -25.07 19.53
N ARG A 52 12.01 -25.82 18.57
CA ARG A 52 11.47 -27.14 18.20
C ARG A 52 11.79 -28.15 19.30
N GLY A 53 10.82 -29.01 19.62
CA GLY A 53 10.92 -29.98 20.70
C GLY A 53 10.84 -29.38 22.11
N GLY A 54 10.53 -28.09 22.25
CA GLY A 54 10.32 -27.44 23.54
C GLY A 54 8.98 -27.80 24.19
N LEU A 55 8.78 -27.32 25.43
CA LEU A 55 7.50 -27.40 26.14
C LEU A 55 6.38 -26.72 25.36
N ALA A 56 5.13 -27.12 25.59
CA ALA A 56 3.98 -26.48 24.96
C ALA A 56 4.00 -24.96 25.22
N ALA A 57 3.83 -24.18 24.16
CA ALA A 57 3.81 -22.72 24.26
C ALA A 57 2.63 -22.25 25.12
N THR A 58 2.88 -21.31 26.03
CA THR A 58 1.84 -20.73 26.89
C THR A 58 0.99 -19.72 26.13
N ASP A 59 -0.16 -19.38 26.67
CA ASP A 59 -1.10 -18.44 26.04
C ASP A 59 -0.49 -17.04 25.89
N GLU A 60 0.35 -16.62 26.84
CA GLU A 60 1.10 -15.37 26.78
C GLU A 60 2.10 -15.38 25.61
N GLN A 61 2.76 -16.51 25.37
CA GLN A 61 3.70 -16.65 24.26
C GLN A 61 2.98 -16.61 22.91
N ILE A 62 1.82 -17.25 22.79
CA ILE A 62 1.01 -17.17 21.55
C ILE A 62 0.50 -15.75 21.33
N ALA A 63 0.07 -15.05 22.39
CA ALA A 63 -0.32 -13.64 22.31
C ALA A 63 0.87 -12.76 21.88
N ALA A 64 2.06 -12.98 22.42
CA ALA A 64 3.28 -12.28 22.02
C ALA A 64 3.64 -12.54 20.56
N VAL A 65 3.49 -13.77 20.06
CA VAL A 65 3.68 -14.10 18.64
C VAL A 65 2.70 -13.31 17.77
N ARG A 66 1.42 -13.25 18.16
CA ARG A 66 0.41 -12.46 17.44
C ARG A 66 0.80 -10.98 17.41
N GLN A 67 1.19 -10.40 18.54
CA GLN A 67 1.60 -9.01 18.64
C GLN A 67 2.83 -8.73 17.79
N ALA A 68 3.86 -9.59 17.86
CA ALA A 68 5.06 -9.44 17.04
C ALA A 68 4.76 -9.44 15.52
N VAL A 69 3.75 -10.20 15.07
CA VAL A 69 3.33 -10.24 13.66
C VAL A 69 2.55 -8.99 13.23
N LEU A 70 1.81 -8.37 14.16
CA LEU A 70 1.02 -7.15 13.93
C LEU A 70 1.87 -5.89 14.03
N SER A 71 2.78 -5.83 15.00
CA SER A 71 3.73 -4.74 15.22
C SER A 71 4.95 -4.80 14.32
N ALA A 72 5.13 -5.90 13.55
CA ALA A 72 6.20 -5.99 12.58
C ALA A 72 6.07 -4.84 11.58
N PRO A 73 7.08 -3.95 11.47
CA PRO A 73 7.03 -2.85 10.53
C PRO A 73 6.81 -3.42 9.13
N GLU A 74 5.93 -2.76 8.36
CA GLU A 74 5.90 -2.99 6.92
C GLU A 74 7.34 -2.82 6.40
N ARG A 75 7.73 -3.74 5.52
CA ARG A 75 9.08 -3.94 4.98
C ARG A 75 9.96 -2.67 5.06
N PRO A 76 11.18 -2.75 5.63
CA PRO A 76 12.01 -1.56 5.82
C PRO A 76 12.12 -0.78 4.50
N PRO A 77 12.05 0.56 4.55
CA PRO A 77 12.11 1.37 3.35
C PRO A 77 13.37 1.04 2.56
N SER A 78 13.25 0.88 1.25
CA SER A 78 14.39 0.62 0.37
C SER A 78 15.47 1.70 0.60
N PRO A 79 16.76 1.39 0.42
CA PRO A 79 17.84 2.38 0.57
C PRO A 79 17.58 3.66 -0.22
N GLU A 80 17.03 3.53 -1.43
CA GLU A 80 16.63 4.63 -2.31
C GLU A 80 15.50 5.52 -1.72
N SER A 81 14.63 4.93 -0.89
CA SER A 81 13.58 5.67 -0.17
C SER A 81 14.16 6.44 1.01
N GLN A 82 15.21 5.93 1.65
CA GLN A 82 15.91 6.64 2.72
C GLN A 82 16.62 7.89 2.20
N THR A 83 17.12 7.87 0.95
CA THR A 83 17.68 9.05 0.27
C THR A 83 16.65 10.18 0.10
N LEU A 84 15.36 9.86 0.06
CA LEU A 84 14.28 10.84 -0.09
C LEU A 84 13.79 11.43 1.24
N GLU A 85 14.11 10.81 2.39
CA GLU A 85 13.62 11.24 3.69
C GLU A 85 13.98 12.71 4.03
N PRO A 86 15.21 13.20 3.74
CA PRO A 86 15.56 14.61 3.99
C PRO A 86 14.71 15.59 3.15
N TYR A 87 14.21 15.16 2.00
CA TYR A 87 13.42 15.98 1.09
C TYR A 87 11.91 15.83 1.30
N ARG A 88 11.48 15.07 2.33
CA ARG A 88 10.07 14.73 2.56
C ARG A 88 9.17 15.95 2.64
N GLU A 89 9.52 16.92 3.48
CA GLU A 89 8.71 18.13 3.66
C GLU A 89 8.71 19.00 2.41
N GLN A 90 9.82 19.05 1.67
CA GLN A 90 9.91 19.77 0.40
C GLN A 90 9.05 19.13 -0.69
N ILE A 91 9.03 17.80 -0.78
CA ILE A 91 8.17 17.04 -1.69
C ILE A 91 6.70 17.26 -1.34
N ARG A 92 6.36 17.25 -0.04
CA ARG A 92 5.00 17.55 0.43
C ARG A 92 4.58 18.98 0.07
N ALA A 93 5.44 19.97 0.30
CA ALA A 93 5.17 21.36 -0.07
C ALA A 93 4.93 21.52 -1.58
N TRP A 94 5.76 20.90 -2.42
CA TRP A 94 5.55 20.91 -3.88
C TRP A 94 4.25 20.24 -4.32
N LEU A 95 3.80 19.19 -3.62
CA LEU A 95 2.54 18.51 -3.91
C LEU A 95 1.32 19.32 -3.46
N SER A 96 1.34 19.85 -2.23
CA SER A 96 0.17 20.50 -1.63
C SER A 96 0.07 21.99 -1.95
N GLN A 97 1.17 22.73 -1.93
CA GLN A 97 1.17 24.19 -2.10
C GLN A 97 1.30 24.58 -3.57
N ASP A 98 2.29 24.02 -4.26
CA ASP A 98 2.56 24.38 -5.66
C ASP A 98 1.75 23.55 -6.68
N GLY A 99 1.08 22.47 -6.24
CA GLY A 99 0.33 21.57 -7.11
C GLY A 99 1.18 20.90 -8.20
N LEU A 100 2.48 20.66 -7.93
CA LEU A 100 3.38 20.09 -8.93
C LEU A 100 3.02 18.63 -9.23
N ARG A 101 3.04 18.29 -10.52
CA ARG A 101 3.00 16.89 -10.96
C ARG A 101 4.24 16.14 -10.48
N LEU A 102 4.09 14.88 -10.12
CA LEU A 102 5.19 14.01 -9.65
C LEU A 102 6.37 13.93 -10.64
N THR A 103 6.09 14.03 -11.95
CA THR A 103 7.10 14.09 -13.02
C THR A 103 7.92 15.38 -13.03
N LYS A 104 7.38 16.50 -12.54
CA LYS A 104 8.15 17.73 -12.34
C LYS A 104 9.00 17.63 -11.09
N ILE A 105 8.47 17.02 -10.02
CA ILE A 105 9.20 16.77 -8.78
C ILE A 105 10.42 15.87 -9.05
N SER A 106 10.27 14.80 -9.84
CA SER A 106 11.42 13.94 -10.19
C SER A 106 12.52 14.69 -10.94
N ARG A 107 12.16 15.63 -11.82
CA ARG A 107 13.13 16.51 -12.50
C ARG A 107 13.82 17.48 -11.54
N ARG A 108 13.08 18.07 -10.59
CA ARG A 108 13.66 18.95 -9.56
C ARG A 108 14.61 18.20 -8.63
N LEU A 109 14.23 17.01 -8.17
CA LEU A 109 15.09 16.16 -7.36
C LEU A 109 16.38 15.79 -8.09
N ARG A 110 16.29 15.48 -9.40
CA ARG A 110 17.48 15.24 -10.22
C ARG A 110 18.40 16.47 -10.33
N ALA A 111 17.83 17.68 -10.43
CA ALA A 111 18.61 18.92 -10.46
C ALA A 111 19.31 19.21 -9.11
N LEU A 112 18.77 18.69 -8.00
CA LEU A 112 19.38 18.73 -6.67
C LEU A 112 20.41 17.61 -6.44
N GLY A 113 20.70 16.79 -7.46
CA GLY A 113 21.64 15.67 -7.37
C GLY A 113 21.06 14.36 -6.84
N VAL A 114 19.75 14.30 -6.58
CA VAL A 114 19.08 13.11 -6.06
C VAL A 114 18.60 12.23 -7.23
N THR A 115 19.36 11.18 -7.54
CA THR A 115 19.03 10.23 -8.60
C THR A 115 18.21 9.06 -8.05
N VAL A 116 16.89 9.17 -8.08
CA VAL A 116 15.96 8.11 -7.66
C VAL A 116 15.03 7.73 -8.81
N SER A 117 14.66 6.45 -8.90
CA SER A 117 13.71 5.98 -9.90
C SER A 117 12.33 6.62 -9.70
N TYR A 118 11.58 6.83 -10.79
CA TYR A 118 10.22 7.38 -10.70
C TYR A 118 9.30 6.50 -9.83
N SER A 119 9.43 5.18 -9.93
CA SER A 119 8.65 4.23 -9.13
C SER A 119 8.95 4.32 -7.64
N THR A 120 10.20 4.58 -7.25
CA THR A 120 10.57 4.81 -5.84
C THR A 120 10.00 6.14 -5.33
N LEU A 121 10.08 7.21 -6.12
CA LEU A 121 9.44 8.48 -5.78
C LEU A 121 7.90 8.35 -5.63
N TYR A 122 7.25 7.64 -6.55
CA TYR A 122 5.80 7.40 -6.50
C TYR A 122 5.40 6.65 -5.23
N ARG A 123 6.11 5.55 -4.90
CA ARG A 123 5.85 4.80 -3.67
C ARG A 123 6.07 5.65 -2.41
N PHE A 124 7.15 6.43 -2.38
CA PHE A 124 7.46 7.33 -1.28
C PHE A 124 6.38 8.40 -1.09
N ALA A 125 5.97 9.07 -2.17
CA ALA A 125 4.94 10.11 -2.11
C ALA A 125 3.59 9.55 -1.66
N ARG A 126 3.23 8.33 -2.09
CA ARG A 126 1.99 7.68 -1.67
C ARG A 126 2.01 7.26 -0.19
N ALA A 127 3.16 6.82 0.32
CA ALA A 127 3.30 6.36 1.69
C ALA A 127 3.47 7.50 2.72
N HIS A 128 4.11 8.61 2.33
CA HIS A 128 4.56 9.64 3.29
C HIS A 128 4.06 11.06 3.01
N CYS A 129 3.50 11.32 1.82
CA CYS A 129 3.10 12.65 1.34
C CYS A 129 1.63 12.71 0.86
N ASP A 130 0.78 11.77 1.30
CA ASP A 130 -0.67 11.72 1.00
C ASP A 130 -1.02 11.75 -0.49
N PHE A 131 -0.07 11.35 -1.35
CA PHE A 131 -0.22 11.44 -2.79
C PHE A 131 -1.20 10.39 -3.33
N GLY A 132 -2.21 10.86 -4.07
CA GLY A 132 -3.19 10.00 -4.75
C GLY A 132 -4.30 9.48 -3.86
N ASN A 133 -4.43 9.97 -2.61
CA ASN A 133 -5.65 9.77 -1.86
C ASN A 133 -6.76 10.62 -2.49
N PRO A 134 -7.85 10.01 -3.00
CA PRO A 134 -8.96 10.77 -3.52
C PRO A 134 -9.53 11.64 -2.39
N ALA A 135 -9.86 12.90 -2.71
CA ALA A 135 -10.66 13.71 -1.81
C ALA A 135 -11.95 12.93 -1.49
N ILE A 136 -12.34 12.92 -0.21
CA ILE A 136 -13.58 12.27 0.21
C ILE A 136 -14.73 12.95 -0.54
N THR A 137 -15.34 12.25 -1.48
CA THR A 137 -16.52 12.72 -2.20
C THR A 137 -17.76 12.39 -1.37
N VAL A 138 -18.50 13.40 -0.94
CA VAL A 138 -19.86 13.21 -0.40
C VAL A 138 -20.86 13.19 -1.56
N ARG A 139 -21.97 12.46 -1.39
CA ARG A 139 -23.07 12.57 -2.36
C ARG A 139 -23.65 13.98 -2.28
N VAL A 140 -23.74 14.63 -3.42
CA VAL A 140 -24.52 15.86 -3.57
C VAL A 140 -25.99 15.48 -3.40
N ALA A 141 -26.74 16.23 -2.58
CA ALA A 141 -28.16 16.02 -2.44
C ALA A 141 -28.87 16.34 -3.76
N GLU A 142 -29.94 15.61 -4.07
CA GLU A 142 -30.73 15.85 -5.27
C GLU A 142 -31.36 17.25 -5.19
N PRO A 143 -31.10 18.15 -6.16
CA PRO A 143 -31.72 19.47 -6.17
C PRO A 143 -33.23 19.36 -6.44
N PRO A 144 -34.04 20.32 -5.95
CA PRO A 144 -35.47 20.34 -6.25
C PRO A 144 -35.72 20.50 -7.77
N PRO A 145 -36.90 20.05 -8.25
CA PRO A 145 -37.20 20.04 -9.68
C PRO A 145 -37.12 21.46 -10.27
N GLY A 146 -36.34 21.61 -11.35
CA GLY A 146 -36.17 22.87 -12.08
C GLY A 146 -34.95 23.71 -11.70
N GLU A 147 -34.19 23.37 -10.66
CA GLU A 147 -32.98 24.11 -10.26
C GLU A 147 -31.69 23.60 -10.92
N ALA A 148 -31.66 22.35 -11.39
CA ALA A 148 -30.54 21.78 -12.12
C ALA A 148 -31.03 21.07 -13.38
N ALA A 149 -30.29 21.24 -14.47
CA ALA A 149 -30.42 20.47 -15.70
C ALA A 149 -29.05 19.86 -16.01
N GLU A 150 -29.00 18.55 -16.23
CA GLU A 150 -27.80 17.88 -16.71
C GLU A 150 -27.71 18.05 -18.23
N ALA A 151 -26.60 18.60 -18.70
CA ALA A 151 -26.29 18.70 -20.12
C ALA A 151 -25.15 17.74 -20.43
N ASP A 152 -25.45 16.64 -21.13
CA ASP A 152 -24.44 15.73 -21.63
C ASP A 152 -23.74 16.36 -22.85
N PHE A 153 -22.48 16.74 -22.67
CA PHE A 153 -21.64 17.10 -23.80
C PHE A 153 -21.29 15.83 -24.58
N GLY A 154 -22.00 15.60 -25.68
CA GLY A 154 -21.64 14.57 -26.65
C GLY A 154 -20.23 14.82 -27.21
N VAL A 155 -19.46 13.74 -27.39
CA VAL A 155 -18.13 13.83 -28.02
C VAL A 155 -18.34 14.15 -29.50
N LEU A 156 -18.15 15.41 -29.92
CA LEU A 156 -17.89 15.72 -31.32
C LEU A 156 -16.53 15.09 -31.65
N GLY A 157 -16.54 14.09 -32.54
CA GLY A 157 -15.38 13.27 -32.88
C GLY A 157 -14.11 14.07 -33.23
N MET A 158 -12.98 13.36 -33.32
CA MET A 158 -11.68 13.97 -33.59
C MET A 158 -11.70 14.76 -34.91
N CYS A 159 -11.66 16.09 -34.82
CA CYS A 159 -11.55 16.95 -35.99
C CYS A 159 -10.11 16.82 -36.53
N GLY A 160 -9.95 16.06 -37.62
CA GLY A 160 -8.68 15.89 -38.29
C GLY A 160 -8.17 17.23 -38.83
N ARG A 161 -7.15 17.81 -38.21
CA ARG A 161 -6.45 18.98 -38.76
C ARG A 161 -5.84 18.61 -40.11
N LYS A 162 -6.47 19.00 -41.21
CA LYS A 162 -5.72 19.36 -42.42
C LYS A 162 -5.14 20.75 -42.18
N ARG A 163 -3.80 20.88 -42.35
CA ARG A 163 -3.08 22.15 -42.16
C ARG A 163 -3.75 23.25 -43.00
N GLY A 164 -4.24 24.31 -42.36
CA GLY A 164 -4.56 25.57 -43.03
C GLY A 164 -5.98 26.14 -42.89
N GLN A 165 -6.92 25.51 -42.18
CA GLN A 165 -8.25 26.11 -41.96
C GLN A 165 -8.58 26.28 -40.48
N ALA A 166 -8.94 27.51 -40.10
CA ALA A 166 -9.52 27.83 -38.81
C ALA A 166 -10.97 27.33 -38.79
N CYS A 167 -11.27 26.42 -37.86
CA CYS A 167 -12.63 25.96 -37.61
C CYS A 167 -13.25 26.91 -36.58
N VAL A 168 -14.20 27.74 -37.01
CA VAL A 168 -15.05 28.51 -36.10
C VAL A 168 -16.13 27.55 -35.59
N ILE A 169 -16.15 27.31 -34.29
CA ILE A 169 -17.25 26.62 -33.62
C ILE A 169 -18.20 27.74 -33.17
N ALA A 170 -19.33 27.87 -33.87
CA ALA A 170 -20.44 28.71 -33.41
C ALA A 170 -21.27 27.91 -32.40
N PHE A 171 -21.57 28.54 -31.26
CA PHE A 171 -22.59 28.10 -30.31
C PHE A 171 -23.97 28.60 -30.76
#